data_AF-A0A6P8G4M6-F1
#
_entry.id   AF-A0A6P8G4M6-F1
#
_cell.length_a   1.000
_cell.length_b   1.000
_cell.length_c   1.000
_cell.angle_alpha   90.00
_cell.angle_beta   90.00
_cell.angle_gamma   90.00
#
_symmetry.space_group_name_H-M   'P 1'
#
loop_
_entity.id
_entity.type
_entity.pdbx_description
1 polymer ?
#
loop_
_entity_poly.entity_id
_entity_poly.type
_entity_poly.pdbx_seq_one_letter_code
_entity_poly.pdbx_strand_id
1 'polypeptide(L)'
;MAGPRPVVLSGPSGAGKSTLLKRLMKDYEGVFGFSVSHTTRNPRPGEVDGKGLSSLPMLLGAVLLPVADVLSSESSPDYHFTTREKMQEGIDKGEFIENAEFSGNLYGTSKSAIEDVKAKNLICILDVDIQGVKNIKETDLNPIYISVQPPSMEILEKRLRDRQTETEDSLQKRLDAARTDMELSNEPGMFDLVIVNDDLEAAYDQLKSALMEEIQKVQDAKNVMAGPRPVVLSGPSGAGKSTLLKRLMKDYEGVFGFSVSHTTRNPRPGEVDGKDYHFTTRENVQEGIDKGEFIENAEFSGNMYGTSKSAIEDVQAQNLICILDVDIQGVKNIKETDLNPIYISVQPPSMEILEKRLRDRQTETEDSLQKRLDAARTDMELSNEPGMFDLVIVNDDLEAAYDQLKSALMEEIQKVQDAKDYTSSSTPAVWCVVHIKQYGV
;
A
#
# COMPACT_ATOMS: atom_id res chain seq x y z
N MET A 1 17.52 6.56 -1.97
CA MET A 1 17.18 6.97 -3.34
C MET A 1 16.48 8.32 -3.29
N ALA A 2 16.56 9.16 -4.33
CA ALA A 2 15.71 10.33 -4.41
C ALA A 2 14.24 9.88 -4.46
N GLY A 3 13.34 10.56 -3.74
CA GLY A 3 11.91 10.25 -3.73
C GLY A 3 11.27 10.42 -5.12
N PRO A 4 9.99 10.02 -5.29
CA PRO A 4 9.32 10.12 -6.57
C PRO A 4 9.24 11.58 -7.04
N ARG A 5 9.40 11.79 -8.35
CA ARG A 5 9.23 13.11 -8.96
C ARG A 5 7.75 13.52 -8.90
N PRO A 6 7.45 14.81 -8.65
CA PRO A 6 6.09 15.34 -8.82
C PRO A 6 5.63 15.25 -10.28
N VAL A 7 4.33 15.34 -10.51
CA VAL A 7 3.72 15.35 -11.84
C VAL A 7 2.93 16.63 -11.99
N VAL A 8 3.25 17.40 -13.01
CA VAL A 8 2.47 18.55 -13.46
C VAL A 8 1.56 18.08 -14.57
N LEU A 9 0.25 18.10 -14.32
CA LEU A 9 -0.77 17.80 -15.30
C LEU A 9 -1.43 19.11 -15.74
N SER A 10 -1.41 19.38 -17.03
CA SER A 10 -2.01 20.57 -17.63
C SER A 10 -2.90 20.25 -18.82
N GLY A 11 -3.61 21.23 -19.33
CA GLY A 11 -4.54 21.10 -20.45
C GLY A 11 -5.88 21.81 -20.19
N PRO A 12 -6.70 22.05 -21.22
CA PRO A 12 -7.92 22.81 -21.06
C PRO A 12 -8.98 22.06 -20.25
N SER A 13 -9.89 22.80 -19.59
CA SER A 13 -11.06 22.21 -18.94
C SER A 13 -11.92 21.48 -19.98
N GLY A 14 -12.19 20.19 -19.77
CA GLY A 14 -12.93 19.36 -20.74
C GLY A 14 -12.05 18.41 -21.56
N ALA A 15 -10.72 18.50 -21.42
CA ALA A 15 -9.80 17.55 -22.03
C ALA A 15 -9.81 16.15 -21.39
N GLY A 16 -10.45 15.98 -20.23
CA GLY A 16 -10.61 14.67 -19.56
C GLY A 16 -9.56 14.34 -18.48
N LYS A 17 -8.76 15.32 -18.05
CA LYS A 17 -7.79 15.19 -16.94
C LYS A 17 -8.36 14.46 -15.72
N SER A 18 -9.48 14.93 -15.19
CA SER A 18 -10.09 14.37 -13.97
C SER A 18 -10.51 12.90 -14.14
N THR A 19 -10.96 12.50 -15.33
CA THR A 19 -11.33 11.10 -15.62
C THR A 19 -10.10 10.20 -15.59
N LEU A 20 -9.02 10.62 -16.26
CA LEU A 20 -7.76 9.90 -16.28
C LEU A 20 -7.16 9.78 -14.87
N LEU A 21 -7.16 10.88 -14.10
CA LEU A 21 -6.67 10.90 -12.72
C LEU A 21 -7.48 10.00 -11.79
N LYS A 22 -8.82 10.07 -11.85
CA LYS A 22 -9.69 9.20 -11.03
C LYS A 22 -9.41 7.71 -11.28
N ARG A 23 -9.20 7.33 -12.55
CA ARG A 23 -8.83 5.96 -12.90
C ARG A 23 -7.43 5.60 -12.38
N LEU A 24 -6.44 6.47 -12.58
CA LEU A 24 -5.08 6.24 -12.11
C LEU A 24 -5.01 6.05 -10.59
N MET A 25 -5.75 6.87 -9.83
CA MET A 25 -5.83 6.75 -8.37
C MET A 25 -6.48 5.44 -7.92
N LYS A 26 -7.48 4.97 -8.66
CA LYS A 26 -8.16 3.70 -8.37
C LYS A 26 -7.25 2.51 -8.62
N ASP A 27 -6.48 2.53 -9.71
CA ASP A 27 -5.59 1.43 -10.07
C ASP A 27 -4.33 1.38 -9.19
N TYR A 28 -3.95 2.51 -8.58
CA TYR A 28 -2.72 2.67 -7.79
C TYR A 28 -2.99 3.36 -6.44
N GLU A 29 -3.78 2.68 -5.61
CA GLU A 29 -4.19 3.22 -4.32
C GLU A 29 -3.00 3.56 -3.41
N GLY A 30 -3.04 4.76 -2.83
CA GLY A 30 -2.00 5.27 -1.94
C GLY A 30 -0.65 5.51 -2.60
N VAL A 31 -0.57 5.64 -3.94
CA VAL A 31 0.66 6.02 -4.66
C VAL A 31 0.76 7.54 -4.88
N PHE A 32 -0.39 8.20 -4.99
CA PHE A 32 -0.50 9.62 -5.35
C PHE A 32 -1.02 10.48 -4.20
N GLY A 33 -0.58 11.74 -4.15
CA GLY A 33 -1.16 12.79 -3.32
C GLY A 33 -1.37 14.06 -4.13
N PHE A 34 -2.41 14.83 -3.80
CA PHE A 34 -2.67 16.11 -4.46
C PHE A 34 -2.09 17.25 -3.64
N SER A 35 -1.47 18.22 -4.31
CA SER A 35 -1.30 19.53 -3.71
C SER A 35 -2.66 20.23 -3.68
N VAL A 36 -3.20 20.46 -2.50
CA VAL A 36 -4.46 21.22 -2.36
C VAL A 36 -4.17 22.69 -2.64
N SER A 37 -4.65 23.20 -3.78
CA SER A 37 -4.47 24.61 -4.16
C SER A 37 -5.34 25.53 -3.29
N HIS A 38 -4.89 26.76 -3.10
CA HIS A 38 -5.65 27.81 -2.43
C HIS A 38 -6.46 28.62 -3.44
N THR A 39 -7.60 29.18 -3.03
CA THR A 39 -8.38 30.11 -3.87
C THR A 39 -9.10 31.20 -3.08
N THR A 40 -9.30 32.36 -3.70
CA THR A 40 -10.15 33.44 -3.17
C THR A 40 -11.61 33.34 -3.58
N ARG A 41 -11.96 32.35 -4.41
CA ARG A 41 -13.33 32.13 -4.86
C ARG A 41 -14.18 31.62 -3.70
N ASN A 42 -15.45 32.02 -3.61
CA ASN A 42 -16.38 31.40 -2.68
C ASN A 42 -16.62 29.91 -3.00
N PRO A 43 -16.74 29.01 -2.00
CA PRO A 43 -17.10 27.61 -2.21
C PRO A 43 -18.42 27.46 -2.98
N ARG A 44 -18.48 26.50 -3.90
CA ARG A 44 -19.73 26.07 -4.56
C ARG A 44 -20.48 25.09 -3.65
N PRO A 45 -21.80 24.89 -3.86
CA PRO A 45 -22.54 23.85 -3.16
C PRO A 45 -21.86 22.47 -3.31
N GLY A 46 -21.53 21.85 -2.18
CA GLY A 46 -20.86 20.55 -2.13
C GLY A 46 -19.33 20.60 -1.98
N GLU A 47 -18.68 21.76 -2.17
CA GLU A 47 -17.25 21.93 -1.91
C GLU A 47 -16.99 22.15 -0.41
N VAL A 48 -15.95 21.53 0.14
CA VAL A 48 -15.60 21.62 1.56
C VAL A 48 -14.14 22.04 1.71
N ASP A 49 -13.89 23.06 2.55
CA ASP A 49 -12.53 23.58 2.75
C ASP A 49 -11.53 22.48 3.15
N GLY A 50 -10.41 22.40 2.40
CA GLY A 50 -9.30 21.49 2.69
C GLY A 50 -9.56 19.99 2.47
N LYS A 51 -10.72 19.59 1.93
CA LYS A 51 -10.96 18.21 1.50
C LYS A 51 -10.36 17.97 0.11
N GLY A 52 -9.04 17.80 0.02
CA GLY A 52 -8.48 17.21 -1.19
C GLY A 52 -9.20 15.89 -1.58
N LEU A 53 -8.81 15.28 -2.70
CA LEU A 53 -9.28 13.96 -3.18
C LEU A 53 -9.01 12.76 -2.22
N SER A 54 -8.93 12.99 -0.91
CA SER A 54 -8.65 12.04 0.16
C SER A 54 -9.90 11.32 0.73
N SER A 55 -11.11 11.58 0.23
CA SER A 55 -12.31 10.85 0.68
C SER A 55 -13.06 10.20 -0.48
N LEU A 56 -12.61 9.03 -0.90
CA LEU A 56 -13.52 8.02 -1.45
C LEU A 56 -14.13 7.27 -0.24
N PRO A 57 -15.44 7.34 0.01
CA PRO A 57 -16.06 6.45 0.98
C PRO A 57 -15.96 5.00 0.47
N MET A 58 -15.45 4.10 1.32
CA MET A 58 -15.65 2.66 1.15
C MET A 58 -17.17 2.40 1.08
N LEU A 59 -17.65 1.88 -0.06
CA LEU A 59 -18.96 1.26 -0.13
C LEU A 59 -18.80 -0.22 -0.46
N LEU A 60 -18.70 -1.01 0.62
CA LEU A 60 -19.09 -2.41 0.65
C LEU A 60 -20.58 -2.53 0.29
N GLY A 61 -20.93 -3.50 -0.57
CA GLY A 61 -22.23 -4.16 -0.56
C GLY A 61 -23.33 -3.59 -1.46
N ALA A 62 -23.59 -4.33 -2.55
CA ALA A 62 -24.87 -4.59 -3.22
C ALA A 62 -26.03 -3.56 -3.14
N VAL A 63 -26.53 -3.15 -4.31
CA VAL A 63 -27.85 -3.55 -4.89
C VAL A 63 -28.11 -2.72 -6.16
N LEU A 64 -28.65 -3.38 -7.20
CA LEU A 64 -29.07 -2.81 -8.47
C LEU A 64 -29.98 -1.57 -8.31
N LEU A 65 -29.53 -0.41 -8.82
CA LEU A 65 -30.37 0.73 -9.22
C LEU A 65 -29.76 1.39 -10.49
N PRO A 66 -30.59 2.06 -11.33
CA PRO A 66 -30.28 2.32 -12.73
C PRO A 66 -29.12 3.30 -12.94
N VAL A 67 -28.25 2.95 -13.88
CA VAL A 67 -26.90 3.45 -14.18
C VAL A 67 -26.85 4.89 -14.74
N ALA A 68 -27.89 5.70 -14.57
CA ALA A 68 -27.94 7.05 -15.16
C ALA A 68 -27.81 8.20 -14.14
N ASP A 69 -28.10 7.99 -12.85
CA ASP A 69 -28.22 9.08 -11.86
C ASP A 69 -27.12 9.11 -10.77
N VAL A 70 -26.13 8.22 -10.82
CA VAL A 70 -25.06 8.13 -9.78
C VAL A 70 -23.72 8.75 -10.22
N LEU A 71 -23.58 9.17 -11.48
CA LEU A 71 -22.30 9.65 -12.02
C LEU A 71 -22.19 11.18 -12.18
N SER A 72 -23.14 11.96 -11.64
CA SER A 72 -23.19 13.43 -11.84
C SER A 72 -22.83 14.30 -10.63
N SER A 73 -22.48 13.73 -9.46
CA SER A 73 -22.41 14.54 -8.22
C SER A 73 -21.27 14.22 -7.23
N GLU A 74 -20.13 13.66 -7.65
CA GLU A 74 -18.99 13.47 -6.73
C GLU A 74 -17.81 14.42 -7.04
N SER A 75 -17.67 15.34 -6.08
CA SER A 75 -16.88 16.57 -5.96
C SER A 75 -15.48 16.59 -6.61
N SER A 76 -15.21 17.74 -7.23
CA SER A 76 -13.95 18.20 -7.81
C SER A 76 -12.90 18.51 -6.72
N PRO A 77 -11.61 18.75 -7.02
CA PRO A 77 -10.59 18.93 -5.98
C PRO A 77 -10.96 20.10 -5.06
N ASP A 78 -11.16 19.84 -3.77
CA ASP A 78 -11.49 20.93 -2.86
C ASP A 78 -10.24 21.79 -2.62
N TYR A 79 -10.46 23.11 -2.56
CA TYR A 79 -9.42 24.11 -2.36
C TYR A 79 -9.30 24.46 -0.88
N HIS A 80 -8.19 25.10 -0.52
CA HIS A 80 -8.16 25.96 0.67
C HIS A 80 -8.74 27.34 0.33
N PHE A 81 -9.93 27.63 0.84
CA PHE A 81 -10.62 28.89 0.59
C PHE A 81 -10.09 29.98 1.53
N THR A 82 -9.55 31.05 0.97
CA THR A 82 -8.90 32.12 1.74
C THR A 82 -9.32 33.51 1.23
N THR A 83 -8.94 34.57 1.96
CA THR A 83 -9.22 35.94 1.51
C THR A 83 -8.15 36.42 0.54
N ARG A 84 -8.49 37.40 -0.31
CA ARG A 84 -7.53 37.98 -1.25
C ARG A 84 -6.33 38.60 -0.55
N GLU A 85 -6.53 39.23 0.61
CA GLU A 85 -5.45 39.82 1.41
C GLU A 85 -4.47 38.75 1.89
N LYS A 86 -4.98 37.66 2.47
CA LYS A 86 -4.15 36.53 2.94
C LYS A 86 -3.41 35.86 1.78
N MET A 87 -4.08 35.70 0.64
CA MET A 87 -3.45 35.12 -0.53
C MET A 87 -2.32 36.01 -1.06
N GLN A 88 -2.55 37.32 -1.12
CA GLN A 88 -1.54 38.27 -1.55
C GLN A 88 -0.33 38.29 -0.59
N GLU A 89 -0.56 38.26 0.73
CA GLU A 89 0.53 38.16 1.70
C GLU A 89 1.39 36.91 1.49
N GLY A 90 0.78 35.75 1.21
CA GLY A 90 1.52 34.51 0.95
C GLY A 90 2.28 34.56 -0.39
N ILE A 91 1.69 35.20 -1.42
CA ILE A 91 2.38 35.46 -2.70
C ILE A 91 3.61 36.34 -2.47
N ASP A 92 3.47 37.44 -1.74
CA ASP A 92 4.55 38.39 -1.44
C ASP A 92 5.68 37.75 -0.63
N LYS A 93 5.35 36.77 0.22
CA LYS A 93 6.31 35.95 0.98
C LYS A 93 6.93 34.80 0.18
N GLY A 94 6.45 34.54 -1.03
CA GLY A 94 6.93 33.43 -1.87
C GLY A 94 6.52 32.05 -1.35
N GLU A 95 5.39 31.94 -0.65
CA GLU A 95 4.85 30.69 -0.09
C GLU A 95 4.24 29.78 -1.17
N PHE A 96 3.88 30.36 -2.32
CA PHE A 96 3.31 29.66 -3.47
C PHE A 96 4.38 29.31 -4.50
N ILE A 97 4.30 28.12 -5.08
CA ILE A 97 5.17 27.70 -6.18
C ILE A 97 4.71 28.27 -7.52
N GLU A 98 3.40 28.44 -7.65
CA GLU A 98 2.74 29.11 -8.77
C GLU A 98 1.50 29.82 -8.23
N ASN A 99 1.10 30.89 -8.90
CA ASN A 99 -0.18 31.55 -8.70
C ASN A 99 -0.69 32.12 -10.02
N ALA A 100 -2.01 32.23 -10.12
CA ALA A 100 -2.70 32.78 -11.28
C ALA A 100 -3.98 33.52 -10.86
N GLU A 101 -4.43 34.47 -11.69
CA GLU A 101 -5.73 35.10 -11.54
C GLU A 101 -6.67 34.64 -12.67
N PHE A 102 -7.82 34.09 -12.28
CA PHE A 102 -8.84 33.67 -13.23
C PHE A 102 -10.22 34.16 -12.80
N SER A 103 -10.91 34.86 -13.70
CA SER A 103 -12.26 35.41 -13.46
C SER A 103 -12.35 36.26 -12.18
N GLY A 104 -11.29 37.02 -11.89
CA GLY A 104 -11.21 37.91 -10.73
C GLY A 104 -10.88 37.23 -9.40
N ASN A 105 -10.56 35.93 -9.40
CA ASN A 105 -10.15 35.17 -8.22
C ASN A 105 -8.70 34.73 -8.35
N LEU A 106 -7.97 34.75 -7.25
CA LEU A 106 -6.60 34.21 -7.18
C LEU A 106 -6.65 32.71 -6.91
N TYR A 107 -5.68 32.01 -7.49
CA TYR A 107 -5.42 30.59 -7.34
C TYR A 107 -3.91 30.41 -7.14
N GLY A 108 -3.51 29.39 -6.39
CA GLY A 108 -2.10 29.10 -6.21
C GLY A 108 -1.84 27.85 -5.40
N THR A 109 -0.75 27.18 -5.73
CA THR A 109 -0.32 25.95 -5.07
C THR A 109 0.77 26.24 -4.06
N SER A 110 0.55 25.90 -2.78
CA SER A 110 1.52 26.19 -1.72
C SER A 110 2.70 25.22 -1.77
N LYS A 111 3.90 25.73 -1.46
CA LYS A 111 5.10 24.89 -1.33
C LYS A 111 4.94 23.87 -0.21
N SER A 112 4.29 24.25 0.89
CA SER A 112 4.04 23.34 2.02
C SER A 112 3.20 22.13 1.63
N ALA A 113 2.16 22.31 0.80
CA ALA A 113 1.33 21.20 0.36
C ALA A 113 2.11 20.18 -0.48
N ILE A 114 3.08 20.65 -1.27
CA ILE A 114 3.99 19.78 -2.03
C ILE A 114 4.90 19.01 -1.07
N GLU A 115 5.49 19.70 -0.08
CA GLU A 115 6.36 19.06 0.90
C GLU A 115 5.61 18.04 1.77
N ASP A 116 4.34 18.27 2.10
CA ASP A 116 3.51 17.31 2.84
C ASP A 116 3.28 16.01 2.06
N VAL A 117 3.12 16.10 0.74
CA VAL A 117 2.99 14.91 -0.13
C VAL A 117 4.32 14.20 -0.28
N LYS A 118 5.42 14.95 -0.46
CA LYS A 118 6.78 14.39 -0.52
C LYS A 118 7.17 13.69 0.78
N ALA A 119 6.81 14.23 1.94
CA ALA A 119 7.07 13.64 3.25
C ALA A 119 6.37 12.28 3.43
N LYS A 120 5.26 12.04 2.71
CA LYS A 120 4.57 10.75 2.64
C LYS A 120 5.13 9.81 1.57
N ASN A 121 6.18 10.24 0.87
CA ASN A 121 6.81 9.53 -0.24
C ASN A 121 5.81 9.13 -1.34
N LEU A 122 4.87 10.03 -1.65
CA LEU A 122 3.87 9.87 -2.70
C LEU A 122 4.24 10.73 -3.92
N ILE A 123 3.71 10.36 -5.10
CA ILE A 123 3.79 11.22 -6.28
C ILE A 123 2.85 12.40 -6.09
N CYS A 124 3.40 13.61 -6.02
CA CYS A 124 2.63 14.85 -5.91
C CYS A 124 2.04 15.26 -7.27
N ILE A 125 0.71 15.27 -7.39
CA ILE A 125 -0.01 15.74 -8.57
C ILE A 125 -0.30 17.23 -8.43
N LEU A 126 0.10 17.99 -9.45
CA LEU A 126 -0.11 19.43 -9.62
C LEU A 126 -1.00 19.64 -10.85
N ASP A 127 -2.29 19.94 -10.65
CA ASP A 127 -3.21 20.30 -11.74
C ASP A 127 -3.17 21.82 -11.95
N VAL A 128 -2.46 22.26 -12.98
CA VAL A 128 -2.18 23.69 -13.23
C VAL A 128 -2.41 24.05 -14.69
N ASP A 129 -2.67 25.32 -14.96
CA ASP A 129 -2.76 25.84 -16.32
C ASP A 129 -1.38 26.07 -16.95
N ILE A 130 -1.35 26.48 -18.22
CA ILE A 130 -0.12 26.73 -18.97
C ILE A 130 0.77 27.82 -18.34
N GLN A 131 0.20 28.78 -17.61
CA GLN A 131 0.98 29.80 -16.90
C GLN A 131 1.62 29.19 -15.65
N GLY A 132 0.89 28.35 -14.91
CA GLY A 132 1.43 27.56 -13.82
C GLY A 132 2.57 26.65 -14.27
N VAL A 133 2.47 26.02 -15.46
CA VAL A 133 3.57 25.24 -16.06
C VAL A 133 4.83 26.09 -16.23
N LYS A 134 4.70 27.29 -16.82
CA LYS A 134 5.83 28.22 -17.02
C LYS A 134 6.46 28.62 -15.69
N ASN A 135 5.64 28.99 -14.71
CA ASN A 135 6.12 29.36 -13.38
C ASN A 135 6.88 28.20 -12.71
N ILE A 136 6.37 26.97 -12.77
CA ILE A 136 7.02 25.81 -12.16
C ILE A 136 8.34 25.47 -12.87
N LYS A 137 8.47 25.70 -14.18
CA LYS A 137 9.74 25.49 -14.92
C LYS A 137 10.86 26.44 -14.47
N GLU A 138 10.53 27.57 -13.87
CA GLU A 138 11.51 28.49 -13.27
C GLU A 138 11.99 28.02 -11.87
N THR A 139 11.43 26.91 -11.36
CA THR A 139 11.77 26.32 -10.06
C THR A 139 12.65 25.08 -10.20
N ASP A 140 13.19 24.60 -9.07
CA ASP A 140 13.98 23.37 -8.97
C ASP A 140 13.13 22.11 -8.71
N LEU A 141 11.80 22.20 -8.82
CA LEU A 141 10.89 21.11 -8.49
C LEU A 141 11.12 19.83 -9.33
N ASN A 142 11.62 19.99 -10.56
CA ASN A 142 11.88 18.91 -11.51
C ASN A 142 10.73 17.89 -11.68
N PRO A 143 9.48 18.34 -11.96
CA PRO A 143 8.35 17.44 -12.14
C PRO A 143 8.38 16.80 -13.55
N ILE A 144 7.55 15.77 -13.76
CA ILE A 144 7.17 15.28 -15.08
C ILE A 144 6.02 16.16 -15.60
N TYR A 145 6.20 16.81 -16.74
CA TYR A 145 5.20 17.69 -17.36
C TYR A 145 4.37 16.94 -18.39
N ILE A 146 3.07 16.80 -18.13
CA ILE A 146 2.13 16.12 -19.02
C ILE A 146 0.98 17.07 -19.39
N SER A 147 0.72 17.22 -20.68
CA SER A 147 -0.43 17.96 -21.20
C SER A 147 -1.48 16.99 -21.72
N VAL A 148 -2.74 17.16 -21.30
CA VAL A 148 -3.88 16.40 -21.83
C VAL A 148 -4.73 17.33 -22.67
N GLN A 149 -4.86 17.02 -23.96
CA GLN A 149 -5.55 17.84 -24.95
C GLN A 149 -6.82 17.15 -25.46
N PRO A 150 -7.87 17.91 -25.80
CA PRO A 150 -9.02 17.37 -26.51
C PRO A 150 -8.61 17.01 -27.96
N PRO A 151 -9.36 16.14 -28.66
CA PRO A 151 -9.04 15.78 -30.04
C PRO A 151 -9.20 16.95 -31.02
N SER A 152 -10.13 17.86 -30.72
CA SER A 152 -10.33 19.09 -31.47
C SER A 152 -11.05 20.15 -30.63
N MET A 153 -11.00 21.40 -31.08
CA MET A 153 -11.75 22.50 -30.47
C MET A 153 -13.26 22.29 -30.57
N GLU A 154 -13.76 21.70 -31.66
CA GLU A 154 -15.20 21.41 -31.79
C GLU A 154 -15.67 20.39 -30.75
N ILE A 155 -14.85 19.35 -30.49
CA ILE A 155 -15.16 18.36 -29.47
C ILE A 155 -15.11 18.99 -28.07
N LEU A 156 -14.14 19.87 -27.82
CA LEU A 156 -14.04 20.59 -26.55
C LEU A 156 -15.25 21.48 -26.31
N GLU A 157 -15.65 22.28 -27.30
CA GLU A 157 -16.81 23.16 -27.22
C GLU A 157 -18.08 22.37 -26.92
N LYS A 158 -18.29 21.26 -27.63
CA LYS A 158 -19.43 20.37 -27.38
C LYS A 158 -19.43 19.88 -25.92
N ARG A 159 -18.31 19.37 -25.42
CA ARG A 159 -18.16 18.89 -24.03
C ARG A 159 -18.43 19.98 -22.99
N LEU A 160 -18.07 21.24 -23.27
CA LEU A 160 -18.33 22.37 -22.36
C LEU A 160 -19.81 22.78 -22.38
N ARG A 161 -20.43 22.87 -23.57
CA ARG A 161 -21.85 23.19 -23.72
C ARG A 161 -22.77 22.16 -23.06
N ASP A 162 -22.42 20.88 -23.19
CA ASP A 162 -23.20 19.76 -22.62
C ASP A 162 -23.32 19.81 -21.09
N ARG A 163 -22.45 20.57 -20.40
CA ARG A 163 -22.52 20.75 -18.93
C ARG A 163 -23.66 21.66 -18.49
N GLN A 164 -24.14 22.54 -19.38
CA GLN A 164 -25.21 23.51 -19.08
C GLN A 164 -24.97 24.39 -17.84
N THR A 165 -23.70 24.61 -17.48
CA THR A 165 -23.31 25.36 -16.27
C THR A 165 -22.79 26.77 -16.53
N GLU A 166 -22.74 27.22 -17.79
CA GLU A 166 -21.97 28.40 -18.20
C GLU A 166 -22.80 29.35 -19.07
N THR A 167 -22.50 30.65 -18.97
CA THR A 167 -23.00 31.66 -19.92
C THR A 167 -22.15 31.64 -21.20
N GLU A 168 -22.70 32.11 -22.33
CA GLU A 168 -21.94 32.20 -23.59
C GLU A 168 -20.65 33.01 -23.44
N ASP A 169 -20.67 34.12 -22.69
CA ASP A 169 -19.47 34.93 -22.42
C ASP A 169 -18.39 34.15 -21.65
N SER A 170 -18.79 33.34 -20.67
CA SER A 170 -17.86 32.49 -19.90
C SER A 170 -17.31 31.35 -20.77
N LEU A 171 -18.16 30.77 -21.60
CA LEU A 171 -17.79 29.70 -22.52
C LEU A 171 -16.77 30.21 -23.54
N GLN A 172 -16.99 31.37 -24.15
CA GLN A 172 -16.08 31.97 -25.12
C GLN A 172 -14.69 32.20 -24.50
N LYS A 173 -14.63 32.76 -23.28
CA LYS A 173 -13.37 32.95 -22.55
C LYS A 173 -12.61 31.64 -22.33
N ARG A 174 -13.32 30.55 -22.03
CA ARG A 174 -12.70 29.22 -21.86
C ARG A 174 -12.20 28.63 -23.16
N LEU A 175 -12.91 28.82 -24.27
CA LEU A 175 -12.49 28.37 -25.59
C LEU A 175 -11.25 29.15 -26.07
N ASP A 176 -11.19 30.45 -25.84
CA ASP A 176 -10.03 31.27 -26.18
C ASP A 176 -8.80 30.88 -25.35
N ALA A 177 -8.99 30.63 -24.04
CA ALA A 177 -7.94 30.11 -23.17
C ALA A 177 -7.48 28.71 -23.61
N ALA A 178 -8.42 27.83 -23.98
CA ALA A 178 -8.10 26.48 -24.45
C ALA A 178 -7.33 26.47 -25.77
N ARG A 179 -7.67 27.38 -26.70
CA ARG A 179 -6.90 27.54 -27.96
C ARG A 179 -5.46 27.93 -27.66
N THR A 180 -5.27 28.89 -26.77
CA THR A 180 -3.94 29.34 -26.34
C THR A 180 -3.16 28.21 -25.67
N ASP A 181 -3.81 27.45 -24.78
CA ASP A 181 -3.22 26.29 -24.09
C ASP A 181 -2.77 25.20 -25.08
N MET A 182 -3.62 24.86 -26.06
CA MET A 182 -3.33 23.89 -27.12
C MET A 182 -2.16 24.33 -28.00
N GLU A 183 -2.09 25.61 -28.36
CA GLU A 183 -0.99 26.15 -29.18
C GLU A 183 0.35 26.10 -28.43
N LEU A 184 0.38 26.60 -27.18
CA LEU A 184 1.58 26.63 -26.35
C LEU A 184 2.06 25.24 -25.94
N SER A 185 1.15 24.27 -25.78
CA SER A 185 1.52 22.89 -25.44
C SER A 185 2.33 22.19 -26.51
N ASN A 186 2.28 22.66 -27.76
CA ASN A 186 3.07 22.12 -28.87
C ASN A 186 4.48 22.75 -28.96
N GLU A 187 4.81 23.73 -28.11
CA GLU A 187 6.16 24.30 -28.07
C GLU A 187 7.18 23.26 -27.59
N PRO A 188 8.32 23.08 -28.30
CA PRO A 188 9.36 22.14 -27.89
C PRO A 188 9.86 22.41 -26.47
N GLY A 189 9.88 21.37 -25.63
CA GLY A 189 10.34 21.45 -24.24
C GLY A 189 9.29 21.97 -23.25
N MET A 190 8.07 22.28 -23.70
CA MET A 190 6.98 22.68 -22.81
C MET A 190 6.47 21.49 -21.96
N PHE A 191 6.24 20.34 -22.60
CA PHE A 191 5.81 19.12 -21.92
C PHE A 191 6.74 17.95 -22.27
N ASP A 192 6.92 17.04 -21.31
CA ASP A 192 7.59 15.75 -21.54
C ASP A 192 6.68 14.81 -22.36
N LEU A 193 5.37 14.95 -22.20
CA LEU A 193 4.36 14.21 -22.94
C LEU A 193 3.10 15.06 -23.22
N VAL A 194 2.60 14.99 -24.45
CA VAL A 194 1.30 15.55 -24.85
C VAL A 194 0.37 14.40 -25.24
N ILE A 195 -0.72 14.23 -24.50
CA ILE A 195 -1.73 13.18 -24.71
C ILE A 195 -2.96 13.81 -25.38
N VAL A 196 -3.31 13.34 -26.56
CA VAL A 196 -4.59 13.68 -27.19
C VAL A 196 -5.64 12.66 -26.72
N ASN A 197 -6.70 13.12 -26.05
CA ASN A 197 -7.73 12.27 -25.44
C ASN A 197 -8.93 12.07 -26.37
N ASP A 198 -8.69 11.33 -27.45
CA ASP A 198 -9.68 10.84 -28.41
C ASP A 198 -10.26 9.48 -28.01
N ASP A 199 -9.40 8.60 -27.49
CA ASP A 199 -9.75 7.33 -26.87
C ASP A 199 -9.25 7.28 -25.41
N LEU A 200 -10.17 6.98 -24.48
CA LEU A 200 -9.88 7.05 -23.05
C LEU A 200 -8.88 5.96 -22.61
N GLU A 201 -8.93 4.77 -23.21
CA GLU A 201 -8.01 3.67 -22.87
C GLU A 201 -6.60 3.99 -23.35
N ALA A 202 -6.45 4.41 -24.62
CA ALA A 202 -5.16 4.79 -25.18
C ALA A 202 -4.54 6.00 -24.46
N ALA A 203 -5.35 6.99 -24.07
CA ALA A 203 -4.89 8.14 -23.29
C ALA A 203 -4.45 7.71 -21.87
N TYR A 204 -5.17 6.77 -21.25
CA TYR A 204 -4.81 6.24 -19.94
C TYR A 204 -3.50 5.44 -19.99
N ASP A 205 -3.32 4.58 -20.99
CA ASP A 205 -2.10 3.79 -21.14
C ASP A 205 -0.87 4.66 -21.37
N GLN A 206 -1.01 5.76 -22.12
CA GLN A 206 0.06 6.76 -22.28
C GLN A 206 0.40 7.45 -20.95
N LEU A 207 -0.61 7.91 -20.21
CA LEU A 207 -0.42 8.53 -18.89
C LEU A 207 0.26 7.57 -17.92
N LYS A 208 -0.25 6.34 -17.83
CA LYS A 208 0.31 5.28 -16.98
C LYS A 208 1.76 4.99 -17.35
N SER A 209 2.06 4.83 -18.63
CA SER A 209 3.41 4.53 -19.10
C SER A 209 4.41 5.63 -18.74
N ALA A 210 4.00 6.91 -18.84
CA ALA A 210 4.84 8.05 -18.46
C ALA A 210 5.15 8.11 -16.96
N LEU A 211 4.28 7.55 -16.13
CA LEU A 211 4.38 7.60 -14.67
C LEU A 211 4.88 6.30 -14.04
N MET A 212 5.04 5.24 -14.83
CA MET A 212 5.30 3.89 -14.32
C MET A 212 6.60 3.81 -13.50
N GLU A 213 7.66 4.52 -13.90
CA GLU A 213 8.91 4.56 -13.14
C GLU A 213 8.71 5.16 -11.74
N GLU A 214 7.98 6.26 -11.62
CA GLU A 214 7.71 6.92 -10.35
C GLU A 214 6.73 6.12 -9.50
N ILE A 215 5.75 5.47 -10.13
CA ILE A 215 4.83 4.54 -9.45
C ILE A 215 5.62 3.40 -8.81
N GLN A 216 6.56 2.81 -9.56
CA GLN A 216 7.40 1.73 -9.07
C GLN A 216 8.27 2.19 -7.90
N LYS A 217 8.87 3.40 -7.95
CA LYS A 217 9.63 3.97 -6.82
C LYS A 217 8.81 4.05 -5.53
N VAL A 218 7.53 4.46 -5.61
CA VAL A 218 6.65 4.51 -4.43
C VAL A 218 6.33 3.10 -3.92
N GLN A 219 6.01 2.18 -4.82
CA GLN A 219 5.68 0.79 -4.46
C GLN A 219 6.89 0.06 -3.83
N ASP A 220 8.08 0.23 -4.40
CA ASP A 220 9.32 -0.33 -3.87
C ASP A 220 9.64 0.24 -2.49
N ALA A 221 9.50 1.55 -2.31
CA ALA A 221 9.71 2.19 -1.02
C ALA A 221 8.72 1.71 0.04
N LYS A 222 7.45 1.49 -0.32
CA LYS A 222 6.45 0.88 0.59
C LYS A 222 6.84 -0.54 0.97
N ASN A 223 7.31 -1.34 0.02
CA ASN A 223 7.77 -2.71 0.29
C ASN A 223 9.00 -2.72 1.20
N VAL A 224 9.94 -1.80 1.01
CA VAL A 224 11.12 -1.66 1.89
C VAL A 224 10.71 -1.21 3.30
N MET A 225 9.74 -0.30 3.43
CA MET A 225 9.25 0.17 4.74
C MET A 225 8.41 -0.86 5.48
N ALA A 226 7.75 -1.79 4.78
CA ALA A 226 6.97 -2.87 5.38
C ALA A 226 7.85 -4.01 5.95
N GLY A 227 9.16 -3.99 5.69
CA GLY A 227 10.07 -5.07 6.02
C GLY A 227 9.82 -6.33 5.17
N PRO A 228 10.58 -7.41 5.41
CA PRO A 228 10.42 -8.67 4.68
C PRO A 228 9.03 -9.25 4.89
N ARG A 229 8.44 -9.86 3.85
CA ARG A 229 7.12 -10.48 3.97
C ARG A 229 7.16 -11.64 4.97
N PRO A 230 6.22 -11.74 5.92
CA PRO A 230 6.13 -12.89 6.80
C PRO A 230 5.80 -14.17 6.03
N VAL A 231 6.04 -15.32 6.66
CA VAL A 231 5.73 -16.65 6.12
C VAL A 231 4.82 -17.36 7.11
N VAL A 232 3.66 -17.78 6.63
CA VAL A 232 2.75 -18.66 7.35
C VAL A 232 2.99 -20.08 6.89
N LEU A 233 3.45 -20.93 7.82
CA LEU A 233 3.60 -22.36 7.59
C LEU A 233 2.47 -23.11 8.32
N SER A 234 1.61 -23.79 7.57
CA SER A 234 0.52 -24.61 8.11
C SER A 234 0.66 -26.07 7.69
N GLY A 235 -0.12 -26.94 8.33
CA GLY A 235 -0.20 -28.36 8.01
C GLY A 235 -0.40 -29.20 9.27
N PRO A 236 -0.75 -30.50 9.13
CA PRO A 236 -1.07 -31.31 10.29
C PRO A 236 0.13 -31.55 11.20
N SER A 237 -0.14 -31.76 12.49
CA SER A 237 0.90 -32.19 13.44
C SER A 237 1.49 -33.52 12.98
N GLY A 238 2.82 -33.59 12.83
CA GLY A 238 3.49 -34.77 12.27
C GLY A 238 3.88 -34.65 10.79
N ALA A 239 3.45 -33.60 10.08
CA ALA A 239 3.82 -33.37 8.68
C ALA A 239 5.31 -33.06 8.47
N GLY A 240 6.03 -32.58 9.49
CA GLY A 240 7.47 -32.30 9.43
C GLY A 240 7.86 -30.82 9.39
N LYS A 241 6.90 -29.91 9.61
CA LYS A 241 7.10 -28.45 9.69
C LYS A 241 8.32 -28.04 10.51
N SER A 242 8.37 -28.46 11.79
CA SER A 242 9.47 -28.10 12.68
C SER A 242 10.84 -28.62 12.20
N THR A 243 10.89 -29.72 11.45
CA THR A 243 12.14 -30.24 10.87
C THR A 243 12.61 -29.36 9.72
N LEU A 244 11.70 -28.98 8.82
CA LEU A 244 12.00 -28.07 7.71
C LEU A 244 12.43 -26.69 8.22
N LEU A 245 11.70 -26.14 9.20
CA LEU A 245 11.99 -24.84 9.80
C LEU A 245 13.33 -24.82 10.54
N LYS A 246 13.65 -25.85 11.31
CA LYS A 246 14.96 -25.96 11.98
C LYS A 246 16.11 -25.97 10.98
N ARG A 247 15.96 -26.65 9.85
CA ARG A 247 16.96 -26.65 8.78
C ARG A 247 17.06 -25.29 8.11
N LEU A 248 15.92 -24.69 7.75
CA LEU A 248 15.87 -23.37 7.10
C LEU A 248 16.56 -22.29 7.95
N MET A 249 16.24 -22.23 9.24
CA MET A 249 16.86 -21.26 10.17
C MET A 249 18.36 -21.50 10.37
N LYS A 250 18.82 -22.75 10.26
CA LYS A 250 20.24 -23.09 10.35
C LYS A 250 21.00 -22.67 9.09
N ASP A 251 20.44 -22.91 7.91
CA ASP A 251 21.09 -22.59 6.64
C ASP A 251 21.10 -21.07 6.36
N TYR A 252 20.14 -20.33 6.91
CA TYR A 252 19.98 -18.89 6.76
C TYR A 252 19.99 -18.15 8.10
N GLU A 253 21.08 -18.30 8.85
CA GLU A 253 21.21 -17.68 10.17
C GLU A 253 21.04 -16.16 10.12
N GLY A 254 20.15 -15.65 10.96
CA GLY A 254 19.80 -14.24 11.03
C GLY A 254 18.96 -13.72 9.86
N VAL A 255 18.36 -14.57 9.03
CA VAL A 255 17.38 -14.13 8.01
C VAL A 255 15.94 -14.23 8.51
N PHE A 256 15.69 -15.21 9.39
CA PHE A 256 14.36 -15.54 9.88
C PHE A 256 14.24 -15.32 11.40
N GLY A 257 13.05 -14.93 11.85
CA GLY A 257 12.65 -14.94 13.26
C GLY A 257 11.32 -15.66 13.44
N PHE A 258 11.15 -16.35 14.57
CA PHE A 258 9.90 -17.03 14.89
C PHE A 258 8.97 -16.11 15.66
N SER A 259 7.71 -16.04 15.24
CA SER A 259 6.66 -15.49 16.08
C SER A 259 6.35 -16.49 17.20
N VAL A 260 6.69 -16.13 18.44
CA VAL A 260 6.42 -16.96 19.61
C VAL A 260 4.94 -16.82 19.99
N SER A 261 4.11 -17.79 19.62
CA SER A 261 2.68 -17.77 19.94
C SER A 261 2.42 -17.99 21.43
N HIS A 262 1.23 -17.60 21.89
CA HIS A 262 0.74 -17.88 23.23
C HIS A 262 0.00 -19.23 23.25
N THR A 263 0.04 -19.94 24.38
CA THR A 263 -0.79 -21.13 24.58
C THR A 263 -1.23 -21.31 26.02
N THR A 264 -2.42 -21.90 26.21
CA THR A 264 -2.93 -22.27 27.53
C THR A 264 -2.57 -23.69 27.96
N ARG A 265 -1.90 -24.47 27.10
CA ARG A 265 -1.45 -25.81 27.49
C ARG A 265 -0.24 -25.72 28.41
N ASN A 266 -0.01 -26.78 29.19
CA ASN A 266 1.24 -26.89 29.93
C ASN A 266 2.44 -27.14 29.00
N PRO A 267 3.64 -26.62 29.35
CA PRO A 267 4.88 -26.94 28.65
C PRO A 267 5.17 -28.44 28.63
N ARG A 268 5.72 -28.94 27.52
CA ARG A 268 6.25 -30.31 27.42
C ARG A 268 7.70 -30.35 27.92
N PRO A 269 8.23 -31.53 28.29
CA PRO A 269 9.63 -31.65 28.68
C PRO A 269 10.58 -31.09 27.61
N GLY A 270 11.36 -30.07 27.98
CA GLY A 270 12.32 -29.40 27.11
C GLY A 270 11.84 -28.13 26.44
N GLU A 271 10.55 -27.78 26.53
CA GLU A 271 10.05 -26.49 26.07
C GLU A 271 10.34 -25.37 27.08
N VAL A 272 10.58 -24.18 26.57
CA VAL A 272 10.98 -22.99 27.32
C VAL A 272 10.01 -21.84 27.03
N ASP A 273 9.53 -21.21 28.09
CA ASP A 273 8.66 -20.02 28.01
C ASP A 273 9.37 -18.86 27.32
N GLY A 274 8.66 -18.15 26.44
CA GLY A 274 9.20 -17.07 25.62
C GLY A 274 10.11 -17.52 24.48
N LYS A 275 10.25 -18.83 24.26
CA LYS A 275 11.00 -19.40 23.13
C LYS A 275 10.14 -20.33 22.29
N ASP A 276 9.52 -21.32 22.92
CA ASP A 276 8.66 -22.28 22.23
C ASP A 276 7.21 -21.76 22.17
N TYR A 277 6.72 -21.25 23.30
CA TYR A 277 5.45 -20.53 23.43
C TYR A 277 5.56 -19.53 24.59
N HIS A 278 4.66 -18.55 24.63
CA HIS A 278 4.27 -17.87 25.86
C HIS A 278 3.20 -18.71 26.56
N PHE A 279 3.60 -19.45 27.60
CA PHE A 279 2.70 -20.29 28.37
C PHE A 279 1.91 -19.43 29.35
N THR A 280 0.61 -19.29 29.12
CA THR A 280 -0.25 -18.35 29.82
C THR A 280 -1.58 -18.99 30.22
N THR A 281 -2.44 -18.24 30.90
CA THR A 281 -3.78 -18.74 31.30
C THR A 281 -4.84 -18.45 30.25
N ARG A 282 -5.97 -19.17 30.31
CA ARG A 282 -7.09 -18.95 29.40
C ARG A 282 -7.66 -17.54 29.53
N GLU A 283 -7.70 -17.01 30.74
CA GLU A 283 -8.18 -15.66 31.05
C GLU A 283 -7.33 -14.59 30.35
N ASN A 284 -5.99 -14.74 30.38
CA ASN A 284 -5.08 -13.79 29.74
C ASN A 284 -5.22 -13.79 28.21
N VAL A 285 -5.37 -14.98 27.60
CA VAL A 285 -5.60 -15.08 26.14
C VAL A 285 -6.91 -14.43 25.77
N GLN A 286 -7.99 -14.70 26.52
CA GLN A 286 -9.30 -14.10 26.26
C GLN A 286 -9.27 -12.57 26.39
N GLU A 287 -8.61 -12.04 27.43
CA GLU A 287 -8.48 -10.60 27.62
C GLU A 287 -7.75 -9.93 26.45
N GLY A 288 -6.67 -10.53 25.94
CA GLY A 288 -5.97 -9.99 24.77
C GLY A 288 -6.78 -10.09 23.48
N ILE A 289 -7.60 -11.15 23.32
CA ILE A 289 -8.54 -11.26 22.19
C ILE A 289 -9.56 -10.12 22.24
N ASP A 290 -10.15 -9.87 23.42
CA ASP A 290 -11.15 -8.83 23.62
C ASP A 290 -10.58 -7.41 23.34
N LYS A 291 -9.26 -7.24 23.53
CA LYS A 291 -8.52 -6.01 23.22
C LYS A 291 -8.02 -5.93 21.76
N GLY A 292 -8.21 -6.98 20.95
CA GLY A 292 -7.71 -7.03 19.57
C GLY A 292 -6.18 -7.10 19.46
N GLU A 293 -5.50 -7.65 20.48
CA GLU A 293 -4.04 -7.79 20.54
C GLU A 293 -3.53 -9.00 19.75
N PHE A 294 -4.41 -9.95 19.42
CA PHE A 294 -4.10 -11.13 18.62
C PHE A 294 -4.42 -10.91 17.15
N ILE A 295 -3.51 -11.35 16.27
CA ILE A 295 -3.77 -11.39 14.83
C ILE A 295 -4.62 -12.61 14.46
N GLU A 296 -4.43 -13.71 15.19
CA GLU A 296 -5.18 -14.94 15.05
C GLU A 296 -5.26 -15.64 16.41
N ASN A 297 -6.31 -16.41 16.59
CA ASN A 297 -6.43 -17.36 17.69
C ASN A 297 -7.22 -18.60 17.26
N ALA A 298 -6.93 -19.73 17.89
CA ALA A 298 -7.62 -20.99 17.67
C ALA A 298 -7.70 -21.80 18.97
N GLU A 299 -8.76 -22.60 19.12
CA GLU A 299 -8.84 -23.60 20.18
C GLU A 299 -8.59 -24.99 19.60
N PHE A 300 -7.55 -25.67 20.10
CA PHE A 300 -7.21 -27.02 19.70
C PHE A 300 -7.11 -27.94 20.91
N SER A 301 -7.94 -28.99 20.89
CA SER A 301 -7.98 -30.04 21.91
C SER A 301 -8.11 -29.49 23.35
N GLY A 302 -8.94 -28.45 23.52
CA GLY A 302 -9.24 -27.81 24.81
C GLY A 302 -8.23 -26.76 25.28
N ASN A 303 -7.22 -26.44 24.47
CA ASN A 303 -6.25 -25.38 24.75
C ASN A 303 -6.38 -24.27 23.71
N MET A 304 -6.24 -23.02 24.15
CA MET A 304 -6.20 -21.88 23.24
C MET A 304 -4.75 -21.64 22.79
N TYR A 305 -4.63 -21.20 21.56
CA TYR A 305 -3.41 -20.75 20.90
C TYR A 305 -3.69 -19.41 20.25
N GLY A 306 -2.70 -18.53 20.19
CA GLY A 306 -2.84 -17.30 19.44
C GLY A 306 -1.52 -16.58 19.24
N THR A 307 -1.42 -15.89 18.11
CA THR A 307 -0.27 -15.08 17.74
C THR A 307 -0.58 -13.61 18.00
N SER A 308 0.17 -12.96 18.89
CA SER A 308 -0.01 -11.54 19.18
C SER A 308 0.59 -10.69 18.07
N LYS A 309 0.02 -9.50 17.85
CA LYS A 309 0.58 -8.51 16.92
C LYS A 309 2.01 -8.13 17.32
N SER A 310 2.25 -7.97 18.63
CA SER A 310 3.58 -7.69 19.17
C SER A 310 4.63 -8.75 18.80
N ALA A 311 4.28 -10.04 18.81
CA ALA A 311 5.21 -11.10 18.47
C ALA A 311 5.67 -11.03 17.00
N ILE A 312 4.82 -10.49 16.11
CA ILE A 312 5.15 -10.25 14.71
C ILE A 312 5.99 -8.97 14.59
N GLU A 313 5.55 -7.89 15.24
CA GLU A 313 6.23 -6.59 15.24
C GLU A 313 7.68 -6.70 15.76
N ASP A 314 7.92 -7.49 16.81
CA ASP A 314 9.25 -7.72 17.38
C ASP A 314 10.22 -8.37 16.39
N VAL A 315 9.73 -9.24 15.51
CA VAL A 315 10.54 -9.88 14.46
C VAL A 315 10.75 -8.92 13.28
N GLN A 316 9.69 -8.22 12.87
CA GLN A 316 9.77 -7.22 11.80
C GLN A 316 10.70 -6.06 12.15
N ALA A 317 10.73 -5.63 13.41
CA ALA A 317 11.64 -4.59 13.92
C ALA A 317 13.13 -4.98 13.79
N GLN A 318 13.43 -6.29 13.71
CA GLN A 318 14.77 -6.81 13.46
C GLN A 318 15.08 -6.98 11.97
N ASN A 319 14.16 -6.58 11.09
CA ASN A 319 14.25 -6.74 9.63
C ASN A 319 14.46 -8.20 9.20
N LEU A 320 13.81 -9.12 9.92
CA LEU A 320 13.83 -10.56 9.65
C LEU A 320 12.50 -11.00 9.01
N ILE A 321 12.53 -12.09 8.25
CA ILE A 321 11.31 -12.77 7.80
C ILE A 321 10.64 -13.43 9.01
N CYS A 322 9.45 -12.96 9.37
CA CYS A 322 8.66 -13.51 10.47
C CYS A 322 8.00 -14.83 10.08
N ILE A 323 8.27 -15.90 10.83
CA ILE A 323 7.68 -17.23 10.62
C ILE A 323 6.55 -17.44 11.62
N LEU A 324 5.36 -17.77 11.09
CA LEU A 324 4.17 -18.15 11.86
C LEU A 324 3.89 -19.64 11.62
N ASP A 325 3.91 -20.45 12.67
CA ASP A 325 3.51 -21.88 12.65
C ASP A 325 2.09 -22.00 13.23
N VAL A 326 1.09 -22.01 12.35
CA VAL A 326 -0.34 -21.98 12.72
C VAL A 326 -1.10 -23.13 12.06
N ASP A 327 -2.33 -23.38 12.52
CA ASP A 327 -3.23 -24.33 11.88
C ASP A 327 -4.07 -23.67 10.77
N ILE A 328 -4.92 -24.47 10.12
CA ILE A 328 -5.80 -23.98 9.04
C ILE A 328 -6.80 -22.91 9.51
N GLN A 329 -7.17 -22.88 10.79
CA GLN A 329 -8.03 -21.81 11.32
C GLN A 329 -7.23 -20.52 11.47
N GLY A 330 -5.99 -20.59 11.96
CA GLY A 330 -5.07 -19.47 11.98
C GLY A 330 -4.82 -18.90 10.59
N VAL A 331 -4.66 -19.76 9.56
CA VAL A 331 -4.54 -19.31 8.16
C VAL A 331 -5.75 -18.49 7.72
N LYS A 332 -6.97 -18.96 8.03
CA LYS A 332 -8.21 -18.23 7.69
C LYS A 332 -8.27 -16.87 8.38
N ASN A 333 -7.97 -16.83 9.68
CA ASN A 333 -7.94 -15.59 10.45
C ASN A 333 -6.93 -14.59 9.87
N ILE A 334 -5.71 -15.04 9.55
CA ILE A 334 -4.65 -14.15 9.02
C ILE A 334 -5.04 -13.61 7.63
N LYS A 335 -5.76 -14.37 6.80
CA LYS A 335 -6.27 -13.89 5.50
C LYS A 335 -7.29 -12.75 5.63
N GLU A 336 -7.90 -12.57 6.79
CA GLU A 336 -8.79 -11.44 7.08
C GLU A 336 -8.00 -10.18 7.54
N THR A 337 -6.66 -10.25 7.58
CA THR A 337 -5.77 -9.16 7.99
C THR A 337 -4.92 -8.64 6.84
N ASP A 338 -4.23 -7.53 7.06
CA ASP A 338 -3.33 -6.87 6.13
C ASP A 338 -1.87 -7.39 6.20
N LEU A 339 -1.61 -8.48 6.94
CA LEU A 339 -0.24 -9.02 7.14
C LEU A 339 0.47 -9.39 5.83
N ASN A 340 -0.29 -9.76 4.79
CA ASN A 340 0.22 -10.16 3.46
C ASN A 340 1.39 -11.18 3.47
N PRO A 341 1.30 -12.30 4.23
CA PRO A 341 2.36 -13.29 4.29
C PRO A 341 2.39 -14.18 3.04
N ILE A 342 3.45 -14.98 2.91
CA ILE A 342 3.51 -16.13 2.00
C ILE A 342 2.91 -17.34 2.74
N TYR A 343 1.86 -17.95 2.18
CA TYR A 343 1.16 -19.09 2.78
C TYR A 343 1.67 -20.41 2.20
N ILE A 344 2.27 -21.25 3.05
CA ILE A 344 2.80 -22.56 2.65
C ILE A 344 2.17 -23.66 3.50
N SER A 345 1.56 -24.66 2.87
CA SER A 345 1.05 -25.87 3.53
C SER A 345 2.07 -27.00 3.41
N VAL A 346 2.36 -27.69 4.51
CA VAL A 346 3.22 -28.88 4.54
C VAL A 346 2.36 -30.08 4.88
N GLN A 347 2.24 -31.01 3.93
CA GLN A 347 1.41 -32.20 4.05
C GLN A 347 2.24 -33.47 4.21
N PRO A 348 1.76 -34.48 4.94
CA PRO A 348 2.31 -35.82 4.89
C PRO A 348 2.00 -36.49 3.53
N PRO A 349 2.76 -37.52 3.12
CA PRO A 349 2.46 -38.26 1.89
C PRO A 349 1.14 -39.03 1.96
N SER A 350 0.73 -39.46 3.16
CA SER A 350 -0.56 -40.10 3.40
C SER A 350 -0.97 -40.02 4.88
N MET A 351 -2.24 -40.29 5.16
CA MET A 351 -2.77 -40.36 6.52
C MET A 351 -2.14 -41.51 7.32
N GLU A 352 -1.84 -42.63 6.69
CA GLU A 352 -1.18 -43.78 7.33
C GLU A 352 0.24 -43.44 7.78
N ILE A 353 0.99 -42.71 6.93
CA ILE A 353 2.33 -42.24 7.29
C ILE A 353 2.25 -41.19 8.41
N LEU A 354 1.25 -40.31 8.38
CA LEU A 354 1.03 -39.33 9.45
C LEU A 354 0.76 -40.02 10.80
N GLU A 355 -0.16 -40.99 10.82
CA GLU A 355 -0.47 -41.75 12.03
C GLU A 355 0.76 -42.46 12.58
N LYS A 356 1.52 -43.14 11.72
CA LYS A 356 2.79 -43.77 12.12
C LYS A 356 3.75 -42.76 12.77
N ARG A 357 3.97 -41.60 12.12
CA ARG A 357 4.84 -40.54 12.65
C ARG A 357 4.36 -39.98 13.99
N LEU A 358 3.05 -39.90 14.21
CA LEU A 358 2.48 -39.43 15.48
C LEU A 358 2.62 -40.47 16.60
N ARG A 359 2.37 -41.75 16.30
CA ARG A 359 2.54 -42.86 17.26
C ARG A 359 4.00 -43.02 17.69
N ASP A 360 4.94 -42.91 16.74
CA ASP A 360 6.38 -43.04 17.00
C ASP A 360 6.93 -41.97 17.96
N ARG A 361 6.24 -40.82 18.11
CA ARG A 361 6.65 -39.77 19.05
C ARG A 361 6.39 -40.12 20.51
N GLN A 362 5.47 -41.05 20.80
CA GLN A 362 5.12 -41.48 22.16
C GLN A 362 4.72 -40.34 23.12
N THR A 363 4.22 -39.22 22.60
CA THR A 363 3.80 -38.04 23.40
C THR A 363 2.29 -37.86 23.49
N GLU A 364 1.51 -38.70 22.83
CA GLU A 364 0.05 -38.54 22.67
C GLU A 364 -0.69 -39.72 23.34
N THR A 365 -1.87 -39.45 23.91
CA THR A 365 -2.84 -40.48 24.28
C THR A 365 -3.64 -40.90 23.03
N GLU A 366 -4.29 -42.07 23.03
CA GLU A 366 -5.13 -42.49 21.89
C GLU A 366 -6.24 -41.46 21.56
N ASP A 367 -6.88 -40.88 22.57
CA ASP A 367 -7.90 -39.85 22.37
C ASP A 367 -7.32 -38.58 21.71
N SER A 368 -6.12 -38.14 22.11
CA SER A 368 -5.44 -36.98 21.51
C SER A 368 -4.96 -37.29 20.09
N LEU A 369 -4.50 -38.53 19.86
CA LEU A 369 -4.09 -39.01 18.55
C LEU A 369 -5.25 -38.97 17.57
N GLN A 370 -6.42 -39.52 17.95
CA GLN A 370 -7.59 -39.54 17.07
C GLN A 370 -8.04 -38.12 16.70
N LYS A 371 -8.08 -37.20 17.68
CA LYS A 371 -8.39 -35.78 17.42
C LYS A 371 -7.43 -35.13 16.43
N ARG A 372 -6.13 -35.45 16.52
CA ARG A 372 -5.12 -34.94 15.56
C ARG A 372 -5.31 -35.50 14.17
N LEU A 373 -5.63 -36.79 14.05
CA LEU A 373 -5.88 -37.43 12.76
C LEU A 373 -7.14 -36.88 12.08
N ASP A 374 -8.19 -36.65 12.85
CA ASP A 374 -9.42 -36.06 12.31
C ASP A 374 -9.19 -34.61 11.86
N ALA A 375 -8.49 -33.80 12.66
CA ALA A 375 -8.08 -32.45 12.28
C ALA A 375 -7.17 -32.46 11.04
N ALA A 376 -6.28 -33.45 10.92
CA ALA A 376 -5.39 -33.57 9.78
C ALA A 376 -6.12 -33.87 8.47
N ARG A 377 -7.20 -34.67 8.51
CA ARG A 377 -8.04 -34.90 7.31
C ARG A 377 -8.64 -33.58 6.82
N THR A 378 -9.23 -32.81 7.72
CA THR A 378 -9.80 -31.50 7.40
C THR A 378 -8.75 -30.52 6.90
N ASP A 379 -7.57 -30.46 7.53
CA ASP A 379 -6.47 -29.59 7.11
C ASP A 379 -5.99 -29.93 5.68
N MET A 380 -5.82 -31.22 5.37
CA MET A 380 -5.42 -31.68 4.04
C MET A 380 -6.48 -31.39 2.97
N GLU A 381 -7.76 -31.54 3.29
CA GLU A 381 -8.86 -31.20 2.38
C GLU A 381 -8.88 -29.69 2.07
N LEU A 382 -8.89 -28.85 3.11
CA LEU A 382 -8.94 -27.40 2.99
C LEU A 382 -7.70 -26.81 2.32
N SER A 383 -6.53 -27.43 2.54
CA SER A 383 -5.28 -26.99 1.91
C SER A 383 -5.30 -27.11 0.37
N ASN A 384 -6.18 -27.94 -0.19
CA ASN A 384 -6.34 -28.10 -1.63
C ASN A 384 -7.35 -27.10 -2.23
N GLU A 385 -8.00 -26.26 -1.41
CA GLU A 385 -8.90 -25.23 -1.91
C GLU A 385 -8.12 -24.13 -2.66
N PRO A 386 -8.59 -23.71 -3.87
CA PRO A 386 -7.94 -22.65 -4.62
C PRO A 386 -7.82 -21.34 -3.82
N GLY A 387 -6.62 -20.77 -3.78
CA GLY A 387 -6.34 -19.51 -3.08
C GLY A 387 -6.09 -19.65 -1.57
N MET A 388 -6.14 -20.87 -1.02
CA MET A 388 -5.85 -21.09 0.40
C MET A 388 -4.34 -20.97 0.69
N PHE A 389 -3.50 -21.59 -0.12
CA PHE A 389 -2.05 -21.53 0.00
C PHE A 389 -1.39 -21.11 -1.32
N ASP A 390 -0.27 -20.40 -1.21
CA ASP A 390 0.59 -20.07 -2.35
C ASP A 390 1.37 -21.30 -2.81
N LEU A 391 1.68 -22.22 -1.87
CA LEU A 391 2.37 -23.47 -2.14
C LEU A 391 1.91 -24.59 -1.20
N VAL A 392 1.73 -25.79 -1.75
CA VAL A 392 1.51 -27.03 -0.99
C VAL A 392 2.70 -27.97 -1.19
N ILE A 393 3.40 -28.33 -0.12
CA ILE A 393 4.58 -29.20 -0.11
C ILE A 393 4.20 -30.55 0.49
N VAL A 394 4.32 -31.62 -0.29
CA VAL A 394 4.18 -33.00 0.22
C VAL A 394 5.53 -33.48 0.74
N ASN A 395 5.64 -33.67 2.06
CA ASN A 395 6.86 -34.08 2.74
C ASN A 395 7.01 -35.61 2.80
N ASP A 396 7.19 -36.20 1.60
CA ASP A 396 7.56 -37.60 1.41
C ASP A 396 9.07 -37.80 1.53
N ASP A 397 9.83 -37.02 0.76
CA ASP A 397 11.28 -36.89 0.83
C ASP A 397 11.68 -35.54 1.44
N LEU A 398 12.51 -35.57 2.48
CA LEU A 398 12.87 -34.37 3.25
C LEU A 398 13.71 -33.38 2.44
N GLU A 399 14.60 -33.85 1.56
CA GLU A 399 15.44 -32.99 0.75
C GLU A 399 14.60 -32.27 -0.31
N ALA A 400 13.76 -33.01 -1.04
CA ALA A 400 12.87 -32.44 -2.03
C ALA A 400 11.86 -31.46 -1.43
N ALA A 401 11.32 -31.74 -0.25
CA ALA A 401 10.42 -30.83 0.47
C ALA A 401 11.15 -29.56 0.93
N TYR A 402 12.39 -29.69 1.39
CA TYR A 402 13.21 -28.57 1.81
C TYR A 402 13.60 -27.67 0.63
N ASP A 403 13.98 -28.24 -0.51
CA ASP A 403 14.32 -27.47 -1.70
C ASP A 403 13.12 -26.68 -2.25
N GLN A 404 11.91 -27.26 -2.17
CA GLN A 404 10.67 -26.54 -2.50
C GLN A 404 10.43 -25.36 -1.56
N LEU A 405 10.52 -25.57 -0.24
CA LEU A 405 10.36 -24.52 0.77
C LEU A 405 11.38 -23.39 0.54
N LYS A 406 12.66 -23.75 0.38
CA LYS A 406 13.74 -22.81 0.11
C LYS A 406 13.50 -22.01 -1.17
N SER A 407 13.07 -22.67 -2.24
CA SER A 407 12.82 -22.01 -3.53
C SER A 407 11.67 -21.00 -3.43
N ALA A 408 10.61 -21.35 -2.69
CA ALA A 408 9.47 -20.47 -2.46
C ALA A 408 9.83 -19.20 -1.69
N LEU A 409 10.83 -19.27 -0.81
CA LEU A 409 11.24 -18.17 0.05
C LEU A 409 12.48 -17.42 -0.45
N MET A 410 13.07 -17.85 -1.58
CA MET A 410 14.37 -17.34 -2.04
C MET A 410 14.37 -15.83 -2.31
N GLU A 411 13.28 -15.31 -2.88
CA GLU A 411 13.17 -13.88 -3.17
C GLU A 411 13.24 -13.03 -1.89
N GLU A 412 12.48 -13.42 -0.86
CA GLU A 412 12.49 -12.72 0.44
C GLU A 412 13.82 -12.91 1.17
N ILE A 413 14.43 -14.10 1.09
CA ILE A 413 15.76 -14.36 1.66
C ILE A 413 16.78 -13.38 1.05
N GLN A 414 16.77 -13.21 -0.27
CA GLN A 414 17.69 -12.32 -0.95
C GLN A 414 17.48 -10.86 -0.53
N LYS A 415 16.22 -10.40 -0.39
CA LYS A 415 15.90 -9.04 0.08
C LYS A 415 16.51 -8.75 1.46
N VAL A 416 16.44 -9.69 2.39
CA VAL A 416 17.02 -9.55 3.74
C VAL A 416 18.55 -9.52 3.68
N GLN A 417 19.15 -10.39 2.88
CA GLN A 417 20.61 -10.46 2.74
C GLN A 417 21.19 -9.20 2.08
N ASP A 418 20.56 -8.70 1.03
CA ASP A 418 20.96 -7.47 0.35
C ASP A 418 20.91 -6.25 1.29
N ALA A 419 19.89 -6.18 2.16
CA ALA A 419 19.77 -5.13 3.16
C ALA A 419 20.89 -5.19 4.23
N LYS A 420 21.39 -6.39 4.56
CA LYS A 420 22.52 -6.56 5.49
C LYS A 420 23.87 -6.19 4.86
N ASP A 421 24.06 -6.52 3.59
CA ASP A 421 25.28 -6.14 2.87
C ASP A 421 25.38 -4.62 2.69
N TYR A 422 24.25 -3.95 2.50
CA TYR A 422 24.19 -2.48 2.45
C TYR A 422 24.53 -1.82 3.80
N THR A 423 24.03 -2.35 4.91
CA THR A 423 24.29 -1.82 6.26
C THR A 423 25.70 -2.14 6.78
N SER A 424 26.34 -3.20 6.29
CA SER A 424 27.73 -3.54 6.63
C SER A 424 28.78 -2.82 5.76
N SER A 425 28.43 -2.41 4.54
CA SER A 425 29.31 -1.66 3.63
C SER A 425 29.22 -0.13 3.79
N SER A 426 28.19 0.37 4.46
CA SER A 426 28.09 1.78 4.85
C SER A 426 28.72 2.01 6.22
N THR A 427 29.90 2.64 6.26
CA THR A 427 30.48 3.20 7.50
C THR A 427 29.40 4.02 8.22
N PRO A 428 29.23 3.91 9.56
CA PRO A 428 28.23 4.70 10.25
C PRO A 428 28.58 6.18 10.08
N ALA A 429 27.76 6.92 9.35
CA ALA A 429 27.75 8.37 9.48
C ALA A 429 27.40 8.65 10.93
N VAL A 430 28.40 9.07 11.70
CA VAL A 430 28.25 9.53 13.07
C VAL A 430 27.16 10.60 13.06
N TRP A 431 25.97 10.26 13.55
CA TRP A 431 24.96 11.23 13.89
C TRP A 431 25.52 12.06 15.03
N CYS A 432 26.14 13.18 14.67
CA CYS A 432 26.60 14.17 15.61
C CYS A 432 25.36 14.77 16.27
N VAL A 433 25.04 14.28 17.47
CA VAL A 433 24.03 14.89 18.34
C VAL A 433 24.57 16.27 18.72
N VAL A 434 24.19 17.28 17.94
CA VAL A 434 24.42 18.68 18.30
C VAL A 434 23.54 18.97 19.51
N HIS A 435 24.14 18.94 20.70
CA HIS A 435 23.54 19.54 21.89
C HIS A 435 23.32 21.02 21.63
N ILE A 436 22.06 21.41 21.46
CA ILE A 436 21.63 22.81 21.52
C ILE A 436 21.86 23.29 22.95
N LYS A 437 22.99 23.98 23.18
CA LYS A 437 23.15 24.83 24.36
C LYS A 437 22.26 26.06 24.17
N GLN A 438 21.18 26.08 24.93
CA GLN A 438 20.33 27.22 25.19
C GLN A 438 21.20 28.36 25.77
N TYR A 439 21.30 29.48 25.05
CA TYR A 439 21.70 30.76 25.65
C TYR A 439 20.49 31.33 26.38
N GLY A 440 20.69 31.72 27.64
CA GLY A 440 19.69 32.39 28.47
C GLY A 440 20.28 32.90 29.78
N VAL A 441 20.46 34.24 29.81
CA VAL A 441 20.90 35.15 30.89
C VAL A 441 22.41 35.27 31.12
#